data_AF-A0A4Y9RXC1-F1
#
_entry.id   AF-A0A4Y9RXC1-F1
#
_cell.length_a   1.000
_cell.length_b   1.000
_cell.length_c   1.000
_cell.angle_alpha   90.00
_cell.angle_beta   90.00
_cell.angle_gamma   90.00
#
_symmetry.space_group_name_H-M   'P 1'
#
loop_
_entity.id
_entity.type
_entity.pdbx_description
1 polymer ?
#
loop_
_entity_poly.entity_id
_entity_poly.type
_entity_poly.pdbx_seq_one_letter_code
_entity_poly.pdbx_strand_id
1 'polypeptide(L)' 'MSSVEETGAVFAHDVDMTGVARFRHFGAEGPLYEILGPSGDDRVRIRVVQSGEELTYPAAAARQDPRA' A
#
# COMPACT_ATOMS: atom_id res chain seq x y z
N MET A 1 -14.94 7.61 25.42
CA MET A 1 -14.58 7.88 24.01
C MET A 1 -13.14 8.37 23.98
N SER A 2 -12.17 7.47 23.82
CA SER A 2 -10.76 7.84 23.71
C SER A 2 -9.97 6.73 23.00
N SER A 3 -9.04 7.13 22.15
CA SER A 3 -8.05 6.34 21.40
C SER A 3 -8.51 5.61 20.14
N VAL A 4 -8.52 6.34 19.02
CA VAL A 4 -8.38 5.77 17.67
C VAL A 4 -7.40 6.60 16.82
N GLU A 5 -6.30 7.10 17.40
CA GLU A 5 -5.40 8.02 16.66
C GLU A 5 -3.93 7.58 16.57
N GLU A 6 -3.53 6.47 17.19
CA GLU A 6 -2.11 6.05 17.16
C GLU A 6 -1.78 4.93 16.17
N THR A 7 -2.76 4.18 15.67
CA THR A 7 -2.47 3.02 14.80
C THR A 7 -2.11 3.44 13.37
N GLY A 8 -2.71 4.51 12.83
CA GLY A 8 -2.47 4.94 11.44
C GLY A 8 -1.06 5.45 11.14
N ALA A 9 -0.36 5.99 12.15
CA ALA A 9 0.94 6.63 11.96
C ALA A 9 2.11 5.65 11.83
N VAL A 10 2.00 4.44 12.41
CA VAL A 10 3.07 3.43 12.36
C VAL A 10 3.21 2.83 10.96
N PHE A 11 2.11 2.76 10.18
CA PHE A 11 2.10 2.15 8.85
C PHE A 11 2.77 2.98 7.76
N ALA A 12 2.76 4.31 7.89
CA ALA A 12 3.46 5.20 6.98
C ALA A 12 4.99 5.03 7.05
N HIS A 13 5.50 4.41 8.12
CA HIS A 13 6.94 4.23 8.33
C HIS A 13 7.51 2.96 7.68
N ASP A 14 6.68 1.94 7.44
CA ASP A 14 7.12 0.59 7.05
C ASP A 14 6.94 0.29 5.55
N VAL A 15 6.02 1.02 4.91
CA VAL A 15 5.84 0.99 3.46
C VAL A 15 6.54 2.22 2.90
N ASP A 16 7.66 2.02 2.22
CA ASP A 16 8.39 3.12 1.58
C ASP A 16 7.54 3.69 0.43
N MET A 17 6.88 4.82 0.71
CA MET A 17 6.04 5.56 -0.24
C MET A 17 6.87 6.49 -1.13
N THR A 18 8.20 6.46 -0.99
CA THR A 18 9.11 7.36 -1.69
C THR A 18 9.94 6.61 -2.74
N GLY A 19 10.26 7.29 -3.84
CA GLY A 19 11.10 6.71 -4.90
C GLY A 19 10.45 5.56 -5.67
N VAL A 20 11.25 4.58 -6.11
CA VAL A 20 10.82 3.42 -6.91
C VAL A 20 10.22 2.31 -6.03
N ALA A 21 10.43 2.37 -4.71
CA ALA A 21 9.99 1.34 -3.75
C ALA A 21 8.47 1.27 -3.53
N ARG A 22 7.72 2.27 -4.03
CA ARG A 22 6.25 2.31 -4.02
C ARG A 22 5.59 1.42 -5.07
N PHE A 23 6.37 0.89 -6.03
CA PHE A 23 5.86 0.01 -7.07
C PHE A 23 6.04 -1.46 -6.67
N ARG A 24 4.95 -2.22 -6.72
CA ARG A 24 4.92 -3.64 -6.32
C ARG A 24 4.01 -4.44 -7.23
N HIS A 25 4.27 -5.74 -7.33
CA HIS A 25 3.41 -6.68 -8.04
C HIS A 25 2.42 -7.34 -7.08
N PHE A 26 1.18 -7.58 -7.52
CA PHE A 26 0.27 -8.42 -6.75
C PHE A 26 0.79 -9.86 -6.74
N GLY A 27 1.39 -10.30 -5.64
CA GLY A 27 2.12 -11.58 -5.60
C GLY A 27 3.24 -11.66 -6.65
N ALA A 28 3.64 -12.89 -6.99
CA ALA A 28 4.80 -13.14 -7.87
C ALA A 28 4.57 -12.84 -9.35
N GLU A 29 3.34 -12.96 -9.84
CA GLU A 29 3.01 -12.86 -11.28
C GLU A 29 1.87 -11.88 -11.59
N GLY A 30 1.38 -11.16 -10.58
CA GLY A 30 0.25 -10.26 -10.76
C GLY A 30 0.61 -8.90 -11.35
N PRO A 31 -0.41 -8.06 -11.60
CA PRO A 31 -0.21 -6.74 -12.19
C PRO A 31 0.62 -5.84 -11.28
N LEU A 32 1.20 -4.80 -11.89
CA LEU A 32 2.02 -3.82 -11.19
C LEU A 32 1.08 -2.78 -10.60
N TYR A 33 1.30 -2.39 -9.36
CA TYR A 33 0.58 -1.31 -8.72
C TYR A 33 1.52 -0.34 -8.02
N GLU A 34 1.07 0.90 -7.92
CA GLU A 34 1.71 1.98 -7.18
C GLU A 34 0.98 2.21 -5.87
N ILE A 35 1.71 2.32 -4.77
CA ILE A 35 1.16 2.73 -3.48
C ILE A 35 1.02 4.25 -3.46
N LEU A 36 -0.22 4.74 -3.36
CA LEU A 36 -0.54 6.17 -3.34
C LEU A 36 -0.49 6.77 -1.93
N GLY A 37 -0.76 5.96 -0.91
CA GLY A 37 -0.73 6.40 0.49
C GLY A 37 -1.61 5.57 1.42
N PRO A 38 -1.67 5.91 2.71
CA PRO A 38 -2.54 5.23 3.66
C PRO A 38 -4.02 5.56 3.39
N SER A 39 -4.91 4.58 3.60
CA SER A 39 -6.36 4.76 3.45
C SER A 39 -7.14 4.56 4.76
N GLY A 40 -6.45 4.33 5.88
CA GLY A 40 -7.06 3.95 7.17
C GLY A 40 -7.15 2.43 7.37
N ASP A 41 -7.43 2.00 8.60
CA ASP A 41 -7.73 0.61 8.98
C ASP A 41 -6.77 -0.44 8.40
N ASP A 42 -5.45 -0.28 8.59
CA ASP A 42 -4.45 -1.24 8.08
C ASP A 42 -4.47 -1.41 6.53
N ARG A 43 -4.96 -0.40 5.81
CA ARG A 43 -5.02 -0.41 4.35
C ARG A 43 -4.30 0.76 3.70
N VAL A 44 -3.86 0.51 2.48
CA VAL A 44 -3.24 1.51 1.60
C VAL A 44 -4.12 1.72 0.37
N ARG A 45 -4.16 2.94 -0.13
CA ARG A 45 -4.69 3.22 -1.46
C ARG A 45 -3.60 2.90 -2.47
N ILE A 46 -3.94 2.13 -3.49
CA ILE A 46 -3.06 1.77 -4.59
C ILE A 46 -3.68 2.14 -5.93
N ARG A 47 -2.85 2.28 -6.96
CA ARG A 47 -3.25 2.40 -8.35
C ARG A 47 -2.63 1.27 -9.16
N VAL A 48 -3.45 0.51 -9.88
CA VAL A 48 -2.95 -0.50 -10.82
C VAL A 48 -2.38 0.21 -12.05
N VAL A 49 -1.10 -0.03 -12.37
CA VAL A 49 -0.39 0.68 -13.44
C VAL A 49 -0.97 0.36 -14.81
N GLN A 50 -1.36 -0.90 -15.05
CA GLN A 50 -1.90 -1.33 -16.34
C GLN A 50 -3.28 -0.74 -16.66
N SER A 51 -4.17 -0.60 -15.67
CA SER A 51 -5.55 -0.16 -15.88
C SER A 51 -5.81 1.29 -15.43
N GLY A 52 -4.95 1.84 -14.59
CA GLY A 52 -5.17 3.13 -13.91
C GLY A 52 -6.20 3.07 -12.78
N GLU A 53 -6.73 1.89 -12.45
CA GLU A 53 -7.75 1.73 -11.41
C GLU A 53 -7.18 1.99 -10.02
N GLU A 54 -7.88 2.80 -9.22
CA GLU A 54 -7.55 3.05 -7.82
C GLU A 54 -8.42 2.19 -6.90
N LEU A 55 -7.79 1.47 -5.99
CA LEU A 55 -8.48 0.65 -4.99
C LEU A 55 -7.78 0.67 -3.64
N THR A 56 -8.47 0.15 -2.64
CA THR A 56 -7.94 -0.01 -1.28
C THR A 56 -7.43 -1.43 -1.09
N TYR A 57 -6.17 -1.57 -0.68
CA TYR A 57 -5.49 -2.85 -0.57
C TYR A 57 -4.92 -3.07 0.85
N PRO A 58 -4.92 -4.30 1.38
CA PRO A 58 -4.39 -4.57 2.72
C PRO A 58 -2.88 -4.24 2.80
N ALA A 59 -2.49 -3.43 3.78
CA ALA A 59 -1.08 -3.05 3.98
C ALA A 59 -0.21 -4.28 4.29
N ALA A 60 -0.76 -5.27 5.02
CA ALA A 60 -0.06 -6.52 5.32
C ALA A 60 0.28 -7.32 4.05
N ALA A 61 -0.64 -7.35 3.07
CA ALA A 61 -0.39 -8.01 1.78
C ALA A 61 0.63 -7.22 0.95
N ALA A 62 0.46 -5.89 0.89
CA ALA A 62 1.38 -5.01 0.17
C ALA A 62 2.83 -5.13 0.65
N ARG A 63 3.06 -5.40 1.94
CA ARG A 63 4.40 -5.61 2.50
C ARG A 63 5.06 -6.90 2.02
N GLN A 64 4.27 -7.95 1.81
CA GLN A 64 4.73 -9.28 1.37
C GLN A 64 4.94 -9.34 -0.14
N ASP A 65 4.22 -8.51 -0.89
CA ASP A 65 4.32 -8.42 -2.34
C ASP A 65 5.73 -8.04 -2.79
N PRO A 66 6.29 -8.67 -3.84
CA PRO A 66 7.63 -8.35 -4.33
C PRO A 66 7.69 -6.91 -4.87
N ARG A 67 8.82 -6.25 -4.62
CA ARG A 67 9.15 -4.96 -5.22
C ARG A 67 9.44 -5.16 -6.71
N ALA A 68 8.99 -4.23 -7.54
CA ALA A 68 9.30 -4.19 -8.97
C ALA A 68 10.68 -3.57 -9.25
#